data_AF-A0A9J6BDY6-F1
#
_entry.id   AF-A0A9J6BDY6-F1
#
_cell.length_a   1.000
_cell.length_b   1.000
_cell.length_c   1.000
_cell.angle_alpha   90.00
_cell.angle_beta   90.00
_cell.angle_gamma   90.00
#
_symmetry.space_group_name_H-M   'P 1'
#
loop_
_entity.id
_entity.type
_entity.pdbx_description
1 polymer ?
#
loop_
_entity_poly.entity_id
_entity_poly.type
_entity_poly.pdbx_seq_one_letter_code
_entity_poly.pdbx_strand_id
1 'polypeptide(L)'
;MGRNTAVSKEIQIIIANLLKKKINHAEIAKITGVSRPVVTKINRKVCNGEQLGPKYRGDKLRCRKTSSRDDRKIIRILKENRKLNRLKICNKLREYDI
;
A
#
# COMPACT_ATOMS: atom_id res chain seq x y z
N MET A 1 0.92 6.62 -23.10
CA MET A 1 0.20 5.37 -22.79
C MET A 1 0.30 5.09 -21.29
N GLY A 2 -0.83 5.10 -20.58
CA GLY A 2 -0.89 5.16 -19.11
C GLY A 2 -0.45 3.88 -18.42
N ARG A 3 0.64 3.93 -17.65
CA ARG A 3 1.06 2.86 -16.75
C ARG A 3 0.18 2.91 -15.49
N ASN A 4 -0.47 1.81 -15.13
CA ASN A 4 -1.22 1.62 -13.89
C ASN A 4 -2.56 2.39 -13.74
N THR A 5 -3.36 2.50 -14.80
CA THR A 5 -4.78 2.85 -14.61
C THR A 5 -5.47 1.74 -13.83
N ALA A 6 -6.06 2.09 -12.67
CA ALA A 6 -6.84 1.15 -11.90
C ALA A 6 -8.09 0.76 -12.69
N VAL A 7 -8.45 -0.53 -12.69
CA VAL A 7 -9.71 -0.99 -13.28
C VAL A 7 -10.87 -0.31 -12.57
N SER A 8 -11.85 0.17 -13.34
CA SER A 8 -13.04 0.82 -12.80
C SER A 8 -13.77 -0.08 -11.81
N LYS A 9 -14.47 0.53 -10.84
CA LYS A 9 -15.21 -0.21 -9.82
C LYS A 9 -16.28 -1.12 -10.44
N GLU A 10 -16.93 -0.66 -11.50
CA GLU A 10 -17.96 -1.40 -12.25
C GLU A 10 -17.40 -2.70 -12.83
N ILE A 11 -16.27 -2.64 -13.54
CA ILE A 11 -15.64 -3.83 -14.10
C ILE A 11 -15.19 -4.80 -13.00
N GLN A 12 -14.69 -4.28 -11.85
CA GLN A 12 -14.34 -5.13 -10.71
C GLN A 12 -15.56 -5.89 -10.15
N ILE A 13 -16.74 -5.26 -10.11
CA ILE A 13 -17.99 -5.89 -9.67
C ILE A 13 -18.44 -6.97 -10.68
N ILE A 14 -18.36 -6.68 -11.98
CA ILE A 14 -18.69 -7.66 -13.03
C ILE A 14 -17.79 -8.89 -12.89
N ILE A 15 -16.48 -8.69 -12.74
CA ILE A 15 -15.52 -9.78 -12.52
C ILE A 15 -15.88 -10.57 -11.26
N ALA A 16 -16.19 -9.92 -10.14
CA ALA A 16 -16.56 -10.59 -8.90
C ALA A 16 -17.84 -11.44 -9.04
N ASN A 17 -18.84 -10.95 -9.77
CA ASN A 17 -20.06 -11.69 -10.05
C ASN A 17 -19.80 -12.92 -10.92
N LEU A 18 -18.94 -12.82 -11.94
CA LEU A 18 -18.55 -13.95 -12.78
C LEU A 18 -17.74 -15.00 -11.99
N LEU A 19 -16.89 -14.55 -11.05
CA LEU A 19 -16.15 -15.44 -10.14
C LEU A 19 -17.09 -16.21 -9.20
N LYS A 20 -18.16 -15.57 -8.69
CA LYS A 20 -19.19 -16.26 -7.89
C LYS A 20 -19.88 -17.38 -8.68
N LYS A 21 -20.02 -17.21 -10.00
CA LYS A 21 -20.56 -18.23 -10.92
C LYS A 21 -19.53 -19.31 -11.31
N LYS A 22 -18.34 -19.33 -10.69
CA LYS A 22 -17.25 -20.29 -10.95
C LYS A 22 -16.78 -20.34 -12.41
N ILE A 23 -16.90 -19.23 -13.14
CA ILE A 23 -16.41 -19.12 -14.52
C ILE A 23 -14.88 -19.09 -14.53
N ASN A 24 -14.26 -19.69 -15.54
CA ASN A 24 -12.80 -19.75 -15.64
C ASN A 24 -12.19 -18.35 -15.83
N HIS A 25 -11.06 -18.06 -15.17
CA HIS A 25 -10.37 -16.77 -15.26
C HIS A 25 -10.05 -16.35 -16.69
N ALA A 26 -9.75 -17.30 -17.57
CA ALA A 26 -9.45 -17.02 -18.97
C ALA A 26 -10.67 -16.51 -19.74
N GLU A 27 -11.86 -17.05 -19.45
CA GLU A 27 -13.11 -16.61 -20.06
C GLU A 27 -13.55 -15.26 -19.52
N ILE A 28 -13.41 -15.04 -18.21
CA ILE A 28 -13.66 -13.74 -17.58
C ILE A 28 -12.81 -12.64 -18.21
N ALA A 29 -11.53 -12.92 -18.47
CA ALA A 29 -10.63 -11.98 -19.15
C ALA A 29 -11.13 -11.62 -20.57
N LYS A 30 -11.63 -12.60 -21.33
CA LYS A 30 -12.21 -12.36 -22.66
C LYS A 30 -13.49 -11.52 -22.59
N ILE A 31 -14.39 -11.84 -21.66
CA ILE A 31 -15.68 -11.14 -21.50
C ILE A 31 -15.47 -9.69 -21.07
N THR A 32 -14.55 -9.45 -20.14
CA THR A 32 -14.37 -8.13 -19.52
C THR A 32 -13.31 -7.27 -20.21
N GLY A 33 -12.59 -7.81 -21.20
CA GLY A 33 -11.49 -7.12 -21.88
C GLY A 33 -10.29 -6.83 -20.96
N VAL A 34 -10.23 -7.47 -19.79
CA VAL A 34 -9.21 -7.24 -18.77
C VAL A 34 -8.16 -8.35 -18.83
N SER A 35 -6.88 -7.99 -18.66
CA SER A 35 -5.80 -8.98 -18.61
C SER A 35 -6.01 -10.01 -17.49
N ARG A 36 -5.68 -11.28 -17.78
CA ARG A 36 -5.81 -12.39 -16.83
C ARG A 36 -5.15 -12.14 -15.46
N PRO A 37 -3.96 -11.51 -15.34
CA PRO A 37 -3.36 -11.20 -14.03
C PRO A 37 -4.24 -10.29 -13.16
N VAL A 38 -4.99 -9.38 -13.77
CA VAL A 38 -5.90 -8.48 -13.02
C VAL A 38 -7.10 -9.25 -12.51
N VAL A 39 -7.66 -10.17 -13.31
CA VAL A 39 -8.74 -11.07 -12.85
C VAL A 39 -8.28 -11.89 -11.64
N THR A 40 -7.07 -12.46 -11.69
CA THR A 40 -6.50 -13.20 -10.55
C THR A 40 -6.32 -12.32 -9.31
N LYS A 41 -5.89 -11.06 -9.48
CA LYS A 41 -5.75 -10.11 -8.39
C LYS A 41 -7.10 -9.76 -7.76
N ILE A 42 -8.15 -9.60 -8.55
CA ILE A 42 -9.51 -9.37 -8.06
C ILE A 42 -10.03 -10.61 -7.34
N ASN A 43 -9.80 -11.81 -7.88
CA ASN A 43 -10.20 -13.05 -7.21
C ASN A 43 -9.58 -13.17 -5.81
N ARG A 44 -8.27 -12.92 -5.67
CA ARG A 44 -7.61 -12.88 -4.35
C ARG A 44 -8.28 -11.89 -3.39
N LYS A 45 -8.62 -10.68 -3.86
CA LYS A 45 -9.33 -9.70 -3.03
C LYS A 45 -10.70 -10.21 -2.57
N VAL A 46 -11.47 -10.81 -3.49
CA VAL A 46 -12.79 -11.37 -3.17
C VAL A 46 -12.66 -12.50 -2.14
N CYS A 47 -11.72 -13.42 -2.32
CA CYS A 47 -11.46 -14.50 -1.36
C CYS A 47 -11.05 -13.97 0.02
N ASN A 48 -10.28 -12.88 0.06
CA ASN A 48 -9.82 -12.26 1.30
C ASN A 48 -10.87 -11.33 1.95
N GLY A 49 -12.04 -11.14 1.34
CA GLY A 49 -13.04 -10.16 1.80
C GLY A 49 -12.58 -8.70 1.69
N GLU A 50 -11.58 -8.41 0.86
CA GLU A 50 -11.10 -7.04 0.65
C GLU A 50 -12.07 -6.22 -0.19
N GLN A 51 -12.18 -4.93 0.13
CA GLN A 51 -13.02 -4.00 -0.62
C GLN A 51 -12.59 -3.89 -2.08
N LEU A 52 -13.55 -4.05 -2.99
CA LEU A 52 -13.39 -3.81 -4.42
C LEU A 52 -13.53 -2.31 -4.72
N GLY A 53 -12.65 -1.79 -5.55
CA GLY A 53 -12.54 -0.38 -5.87
C GLY A 53 -11.12 0.04 -6.23
N PRO A 54 -10.95 1.22 -6.85
CA PRO A 54 -9.63 1.81 -7.04
C PRO A 54 -8.99 2.02 -5.65
N LYS A 55 -7.75 1.55 -5.47
CA LYS A 55 -6.98 1.95 -4.28
C LYS A 55 -6.60 3.42 -4.48
N TYR A 56 -7.18 4.32 -3.69
CA TYR A 56 -6.68 5.67 -3.58
C TYR A 56 -5.23 5.59 -3.08
N ARG A 57 -4.26 5.93 -3.94
CA ARG A 57 -2.88 6.15 -3.53
C ARG A 57 -2.84 7.48 -2.78
N GLY A 58 -3.26 7.50 -1.52
CA GLY A 58 -3.30 8.74 -0.74
C GLY A 58 -3.64 8.57 0.75
N ASP A 59 -4.56 7.68 1.10
CA ASP A 59 -5.25 7.78 2.42
C ASP A 59 -4.48 7.25 3.62
N LYS A 60 -3.23 6.85 3.44
CA LYS A 60 -2.34 6.56 4.57
C LYS A 60 -1.02 7.29 4.38
N LEU A 61 -1.08 8.62 4.32
CA LEU A 61 0.03 9.39 4.87
C LEU A 61 0.21 8.88 6.31
N ARG A 62 1.26 8.10 6.56
CA ARG A 62 1.66 7.78 7.93
C ARG A 62 1.79 9.14 8.62
N CYS A 63 0.94 9.42 9.61
CA CYS A 63 1.09 10.61 10.44
C CYS A 63 2.49 10.54 11.07
N ARG A 64 3.42 11.31 10.52
CA ARG A 64 4.77 11.40 11.06
C ARG A 64 4.74 12.42 12.17
N LYS A 65 5.27 12.05 13.34
CA LYS A 65 5.48 13.00 14.44
C LYS A 65 6.68 13.91 14.18
N THR A 66 7.57 13.48 13.29
CA THR A 66 8.87 14.11 13.00
C THR A 66 8.97 14.43 11.50
N SER A 67 9.72 15.50 11.18
CA SER A 67 10.03 15.81 9.79
C SER A 67 11.05 14.81 9.22
N SER A 68 11.08 14.67 7.90
CA SER A 68 12.13 13.86 7.21
C SER A 68 13.55 14.38 7.47
N ARG A 69 13.71 15.64 7.93
CA ARG A 69 15.02 16.20 8.33
C ARG A 69 15.40 15.67 9.72
N ASP A 70 14.46 15.64 10.64
CA ASP A 70 14.70 15.21 12.02
C ASP A 70 14.93 13.70 12.09
N ASP A 71 14.19 12.91 11.31
CA ASP A 71 14.45 11.48 11.17
C ASP A 71 15.90 11.19 10.73
N ARG A 72 16.44 11.99 9.80
CA ARG A 72 17.82 11.86 9.35
C ARG A 72 18.82 12.23 10.45
N LYS A 73 18.53 13.25 11.25
CA LYS A 73 19.34 13.63 12.42
C LYS A 73 19.28 12.54 13.50
N ILE A 74 18.10 12.02 13.82
CA ILE A 74 17.89 10.91 14.77
C ILE A 74 18.72 9.70 14.33
N ILE A 75 18.62 9.29 13.06
CA ILE A 75 19.41 8.18 12.51
C ILE A 75 20.91 8.43 12.64
N ARG A 76 21.38 9.66 12.38
CA ARG A 76 22.81 10.02 12.52
C ARG A 76 23.27 9.88 13.98
N ILE A 77 22.52 10.46 14.91
CA ILE A 77 22.82 10.38 16.35
C ILE A 77 22.84 8.92 16.82
N LEU A 78 21.85 8.12 16.42
CA LEU A 78 21.80 6.69 16.74
C LEU A 78 22.98 5.91 16.15
N LYS A 79 23.44 6.25 14.94
CA LYS A 79 24.61 5.59 14.31
C LYS A 79 25.93 5.96 14.99
N GLU A 80 26.11 7.22 15.38
CA GLU A 80 27.30 7.69 16.08
C GLU A 80 27.35 7.20 17.53
N ASN A 81 26.18 6.92 18.12
CA ASN A 81 26.02 6.63 19.54
C ASN A 81 25.41 5.25 19.80
N ARG A 82 25.80 4.22 19.02
CA ARG A 82 25.23 2.86 19.07
C ARG A 82 25.20 2.21 20.46
N LYS A 83 26.12 2.61 21.36
CA LYS A 83 26.25 2.07 22.72
C LYS A 83 25.55 2.94 23.79
N LEU A 84 24.96 4.07 23.42
CA LEU A 84 24.29 4.94 24.39
C LEU A 84 22.93 4.38 24.79
N ASN A 85 22.62 4.52 26.08
CA ASN A 85 21.30 4.21 26.61
C ASN A 85 20.26 5.20 26.06
N ARG A 86 19.01 4.75 25.93
CA ARG A 86 17.87 5.52 25.41
C ARG A 86 17.74 6.91 26.04
N LEU A 87 17.95 7.03 27.35
CA LEU A 87 17.88 8.32 28.05
C LEU A 87 18.91 9.34 27.53
N LYS A 88 20.15 8.89 27.28
CA LYS A 88 21.20 9.74 26.73
C LYS A 88 20.92 10.14 25.28
N ILE A 89 20.31 9.25 24.51
CA ILE A 89 19.85 9.55 23.15
C ILE A 89 18.75 10.62 23.18
N CYS A 90 17.75 10.50 24.07
CA CYS A 90 16.70 11.52 24.22
C CYS A 90 17.27 12.90 24.61
N ASN A 91 18.24 12.95 25.52
CA ASN A 91 18.90 14.20 25.89
C ASN A 91 19.63 14.84 24.70
N LYS A 92 20.37 14.03 23.92
CA LYS A 92 21.00 14.51 22.68
C LYS A 92 19.97 15.01 21.67
N LEU A 93 18.82 14.36 21.53
CA LEU A 93 17.77 14.82 20.62
C LEU A 93 17.21 16.19 21.03
N ARG A 94 17.05 16.44 22.34
CA ARG A 94 16.64 17.76 22.86
C ARG A 94 17.66 18.86 22.56
N GLU A 95 18.96 18.57 22.57
CA GLU A 95 20.01 19.54 22.18
C GLU A 95 19.87 20.03 20.72
N TYR A 96 19.17 19.27 19.87
CA TYR A 96 18.93 19.63 18.47
C TYR A 96 17.50 20.14 18.19
N ASP A 97 16.72 20.42 19.24
CA ASP A 97 15.30 20.81 19.20
C ASP A 97 14.41 19.81 18.41
N ILE A 98 14.64 18.50 18.64
CA ILE A 98 13.87 17.39 18.04
C ILE A 98 12.93 16.75 19.07
#